data_AF-A0A2H3AZ60-F1
#
_entry.id   AF-A0A2H3AZ60-F1
#
_cell.length_a   1.000
_cell.length_b   1.000
_cell.length_c   1.000
_cell.angle_alpha   90.00
_cell.angle_beta   90.00
_cell.angle_gamma   90.00
#
_symmetry.space_group_name_H-M   'P 1'
#
loop_
_entity.id
_entity.type
_entity.pdbx_description
1 polymer ?
#
loop_
_entity_poly.entity_id
_entity_poly.type
_entity_poly.pdbx_seq_one_letter_code
_entity_poly.pdbx_strand_id
1 'polypeptide(L)'
;AVEQVLMLILDVATRWSSTHQMLCRTLDFRDIIDSYVSRICELQDFELSDADWKAIELVTRWLKTFRSATTQMSTTKISMLSTTHAIFWGLQDHLKKVLRSLPDGISPRLRDGVIAAHEKLSEYYYKYDESPLYTWAA
;
A
#
# COMPACT_ATOMS: atom_id res chain seq x y z
N ALA A 1 -21.02 -24.29 1.53
CA ALA A 1 -19.67 -23.72 1.75
C ALA A 1 -19.61 -23.22 3.18
N VAL A 2 -18.55 -23.50 3.92
CA VAL A 2 -18.39 -22.98 5.30
C VAL A 2 -18.15 -21.48 5.17
N GLU A 3 -19.09 -20.68 5.65
CA GLU A 3 -18.95 -19.22 5.74
C GLU A 3 -17.74 -18.94 6.64
N GLN A 4 -16.61 -18.52 6.06
CA GLN A 4 -15.46 -18.10 6.85
C GLN A 4 -15.79 -16.77 7.50
N VAL A 5 -15.98 -16.79 8.83
CA VAL A 5 -16.18 -15.58 9.62
C VAL A 5 -14.90 -14.73 9.55
N LEU A 6 -14.97 -13.65 8.80
CA LEU A 6 -13.89 -12.69 8.62
C LEU A 6 -13.83 -11.75 9.85
N MET A 7 -12.83 -11.94 10.72
CA MET A 7 -12.62 -11.08 11.90
C MET A 7 -11.86 -9.78 11.59
N LEU A 8 -12.09 -8.74 12.40
CA LEU A 8 -11.33 -7.48 12.36
C LEU A 8 -9.83 -7.75 12.57
N ILE A 9 -8.98 -7.14 11.74
CA ILE A 9 -7.54 -7.16 11.94
C ILE A 9 -7.19 -5.99 12.85
N LEU A 10 -6.63 -6.29 14.03
CA LEU A 10 -6.15 -5.26 14.94
C LEU A 10 -4.80 -4.71 14.48
N ASP A 11 -4.66 -3.39 14.54
CA ASP A 11 -3.41 -2.72 14.24
C ASP A 11 -2.36 -2.99 15.33
N VAL A 12 -1.16 -3.35 14.88
CA VAL A 12 0.03 -3.38 15.74
C VAL A 12 0.60 -1.98 15.90
N ALA A 13 1.34 -1.71 16.99
CA ALA A 13 1.83 -0.37 17.35
C ALA A 13 2.61 0.34 16.22
N THR A 14 3.33 -0.41 15.40
CA THR A 14 4.10 0.14 14.27
C THR A 14 3.26 0.46 13.04
N ARG A 15 2.06 -0.12 12.89
CA ARG A 15 1.08 0.16 11.81
C ARG A 15 1.62 0.12 10.38
N TRP A 16 2.74 -0.55 10.13
CA TRP A 16 3.44 -0.53 8.83
C TRP A 16 2.63 -1.11 7.66
N SER A 17 1.61 -1.93 7.93
CA SER A 17 0.75 -2.55 6.92
C SER A 17 -0.75 -2.37 7.16
N SER A 18 -1.14 -1.55 8.14
CA SER A 18 -2.53 -1.43 8.59
C SER A 18 -3.43 -0.97 7.45
N THR A 19 -3.03 0.09 6.73
CA THR A 19 -3.82 0.62 5.61
C THR A 19 -4.05 -0.41 4.50
N HIS A 20 -3.01 -1.17 4.12
CA HIS A 20 -3.20 -2.24 3.12
C HIS A 20 -4.16 -3.32 3.63
N GLN A 21 -4.01 -3.75 4.90
CA GLN A 21 -4.86 -4.78 5.49
C GLN A 21 -6.31 -4.33 5.62
N MET A 22 -6.52 -3.06 6.00
CA MET A 22 -7.83 -2.42 6.04
C MET A 22 -8.47 -2.43 4.65
N LEU A 23 -7.78 -1.94 3.61
CA LEU A 23 -8.35 -1.88 2.26
C LEU A 23 -8.65 -3.26 1.67
N CYS A 24 -7.79 -4.27 1.89
CA CYS A 24 -8.11 -5.65 1.52
C CYS A 24 -9.42 -6.10 2.16
N ARG A 25 -9.60 -5.83 3.46
CA ARG A 25 -10.81 -6.21 4.18
C ARG A 25 -12.04 -5.44 3.71
N THR A 26 -11.88 -4.15 3.40
CA THR A 26 -12.93 -3.32 2.81
C THR A 26 -13.40 -3.90 1.48
N LEU A 27 -12.48 -4.38 0.64
CA LEU A 27 -12.83 -5.05 -0.62
C LEU A 27 -13.53 -6.39 -0.41
N ASP A 28 -13.11 -7.19 0.57
CA ASP A 28 -13.78 -8.45 0.92
C ASP A 28 -15.24 -8.23 1.38
N PHE A 29 -15.53 -7.08 1.99
CA PHE A 29 -16.84 -6.71 2.52
C PHE A 29 -17.61 -5.71 1.65
N ARG A 30 -17.19 -5.47 0.40
CA ARG A 30 -17.78 -4.47 -0.48
C ARG A 30 -19.32 -4.53 -0.50
N ASP A 31 -19.88 -5.70 -0.79
CA ASP A 31 -21.34 -5.88 -0.92
C ASP A 31 -22.09 -5.56 0.39
N ILE A 32 -21.48 -5.88 1.53
CA ILE A 32 -22.06 -5.62 2.85
C ILE A 32 -21.97 -4.13 3.18
N ILE A 33 -20.85 -3.47 2.83
CA ILE A 33 -20.67 -2.04 3.03
C ILE A 33 -21.69 -1.26 2.19
N ASP A 34 -21.83 -1.59 0.90
CA ASP A 34 -22.78 -0.94 -0.01
C ASP A 34 -24.23 -1.16 0.48
N SER A 35 -24.56 -2.38 0.95
CA SER A 35 -25.87 -2.66 1.55
C SER A 35 -26.10 -1.95 2.89
N TYR A 36 -25.05 -1.72 3.69
CA TYR A 36 -25.15 -1.07 4.99
C TYR A 36 -25.32 0.44 4.83
N VAL A 37 -24.51 1.06 3.97
CA VAL A 37 -24.56 2.50 3.67
C VAL A 37 -25.90 2.89 3.05
N SER A 38 -26.41 2.11 2.10
CA SER A 38 -27.72 2.39 1.47
C SER A 38 -28.91 2.33 2.45
N ARG A 39 -28.77 1.64 3.59
CA ARG A 39 -29.83 1.49 4.59
C ARG A 39 -29.81 2.57 5.67
N ILE A 40 -28.71 3.27 5.85
CA ILE A 40 -28.55 4.28 6.90
C ILE A 40 -28.48 5.65 6.25
N CYS A 41 -29.54 6.44 6.43
CA CYS A 41 -29.67 7.77 5.83
C CYS A 41 -28.46 8.68 6.15
N GLU A 42 -27.95 8.61 7.38
CA GLU A 42 -26.78 9.39 7.84
C GLU A 42 -25.47 9.04 7.11
N LEU A 43 -25.41 7.89 6.42
CA LEU A 43 -24.21 7.43 5.72
C LEU A 43 -24.28 7.62 4.20
N GLN A 44 -25.39 8.10 3.65
CA GLN A 44 -25.54 8.29 2.19
C GLN A 44 -24.46 9.20 1.60
N ASP A 45 -24.02 10.22 2.33
CA ASP A 45 -22.94 11.11 1.89
C ASP A 45 -21.57 10.41 1.74
N PHE A 46 -21.43 9.19 2.28
CA PHE A 46 -20.23 8.35 2.20
C PHE A 46 -20.38 7.16 1.24
N GLU A 47 -21.43 7.14 0.42
CA GLU A 47 -21.61 6.11 -0.60
C GLU A 47 -20.45 6.14 -1.60
N LEU A 48 -19.78 4.99 -1.76
CA LEU A 48 -18.64 4.85 -2.65
C LEU A 48 -19.14 4.51 -4.05
N SER A 49 -18.72 5.31 -5.03
CA SER A 49 -19.03 5.01 -6.42
C SER A 49 -18.20 3.82 -6.94
N ASP A 50 -18.60 3.24 -8.06
CA ASP A 50 -17.79 2.23 -8.76
C ASP A 50 -16.39 2.73 -9.12
N ALA A 51 -16.24 4.04 -9.35
CA ALA A 51 -14.94 4.66 -9.60
C ALA A 51 -14.07 4.67 -8.34
N ASP A 52 -14.67 4.92 -7.17
CA ASP A 52 -13.97 4.90 -5.88
C ASP A 52 -13.55 3.47 -5.51
N TRP A 53 -14.41 2.49 -5.75
CA TRP A 53 -14.06 1.08 -5.55
C TRP A 53 -12.88 0.64 -6.44
N LYS A 54 -12.86 1.06 -7.71
CA LYS A 54 -11.71 0.83 -8.61
C LYS A 54 -10.45 1.53 -8.14
N ALA A 55 -10.58 2.75 -7.62
CA ALA A 55 -9.45 3.49 -7.03
C ALA A 55 -8.89 2.76 -5.81
N ILE A 56 -9.75 2.28 -4.91
CA ILE A 56 -9.37 1.49 -3.73
C ILE A 56 -8.63 0.21 -4.14
N GLU A 57 -9.14 -0.52 -5.13
CA GLU A 57 -8.49 -1.75 -5.62
C GLU A 57 -7.08 -1.48 -6.16
N LEU A 58 -6.95 -0.39 -6.93
CA LEU A 58 -5.69 0.03 -7.53
C LEU A 58 -4.67 0.47 -6.47
N VAL A 59 -5.08 1.25 -5.46
CA VAL A 59 -4.23 1.62 -4.32
C VAL A 59 -3.83 0.39 -3.50
N THR A 60 -4.76 -0.53 -3.26
CA THR A 60 -4.49 -1.78 -2.53
C THR A 60 -3.41 -2.60 -3.24
N ARG A 61 -3.48 -2.68 -4.58
CA ARG A 61 -2.50 -3.37 -5.41
C ARG A 61 -1.11 -2.75 -5.29
N TRP A 62 -1.00 -1.43 -5.27
CA TRP A 62 0.28 -0.74 -5.09
C TRP A 62 0.88 -1.00 -3.71
N LEU A 63 0.06 -0.88 -2.65
CA LEU A 63 0.48 -1.09 -1.28
C LEU A 63 0.90 -2.54 -0.99
N LYS A 64 0.45 -3.51 -1.80
CA LYS A 64 0.84 -4.92 -1.66
C LYS A 64 2.36 -5.12 -1.78
N THR A 65 3.00 -4.41 -2.71
CA THR A 65 4.46 -4.49 -2.92
C THR A 65 5.21 -3.98 -1.69
N PHE A 66 4.76 -2.86 -1.11
CA PHE A 66 5.31 -2.31 0.13
C PHE A 66 5.13 -3.26 1.31
N ARG A 67 3.93 -3.82 1.48
CA ARG A 67 3.68 -4.81 2.53
C ARG A 67 4.59 -6.03 2.37
N SER A 68 4.81 -6.51 1.15
CA SER A 68 5.68 -7.64 0.89
C SER A 68 7.14 -7.33 1.27
N ALA A 69 7.66 -6.18 0.83
CA ALA A 69 9.01 -5.71 1.17
C ALA A 69 9.20 -5.60 2.69
N THR A 70 8.26 -4.95 3.38
CA THR A 70 8.28 -4.80 4.83
C THR A 70 8.22 -6.14 5.55
N THR A 71 7.36 -7.06 5.09
CA THR A 71 7.26 -8.40 5.69
C THR A 71 8.56 -9.18 5.54
N GLN A 72 9.18 -9.11 4.35
CA GLN A 72 10.48 -9.74 4.09
C GLN A 72 11.55 -9.18 5.04
N MET A 73 11.62 -7.86 5.17
CA MET A 73 12.58 -7.19 6.03
C MET A 73 12.40 -7.53 7.52
N SER A 74 11.16 -7.58 8.00
CA SER A 74 10.86 -7.84 9.41
C SER A 74 10.97 -9.31 9.81
N THR A 75 10.87 -10.25 8.86
CA THR A 75 10.91 -11.71 9.16
C THR A 75 12.34 -12.25 9.19
N THR A 76 13.28 -11.55 8.57
CA THR A 76 14.65 -12.04 8.39
C THR A 76 15.45 -11.89 9.69
N LYS A 77 16.09 -12.97 10.14
CA LYS A 77 16.93 -12.99 11.36
C LYS A 77 18.39 -12.58 11.13
N ILE A 78 18.70 -12.17 9.91
CA ILE A 78 20.05 -11.87 9.43
C ILE A 78 20.10 -10.38 9.09
N SER A 79 21.27 -9.74 9.26
CA SER A 79 21.48 -8.36 8.83
C SER A 79 21.08 -8.18 7.37
N MET A 80 20.07 -7.34 7.13
CA MET A 80 19.58 -7.03 5.78
C MET A 80 20.16 -5.71 5.26
N LEU A 81 21.18 -5.15 5.90
CA LEU A 81 21.67 -3.82 5.56
C LEU A 81 22.14 -3.73 4.10
N SER A 82 22.87 -4.75 3.62
CA SER A 82 23.29 -4.85 2.22
C SER A 82 22.12 -5.05 1.24
N THR A 83 21.08 -5.79 1.64
CA THR A 83 19.89 -6.07 0.81
C THR A 83 18.87 -4.93 0.81
N THR A 84 18.87 -4.08 1.84
CA THR A 84 17.90 -2.98 2.00
C THR A 84 17.96 -2.03 0.81
N HIS A 85 19.17 -1.72 0.33
CA HIS A 85 19.36 -0.88 -0.84
C HIS A 85 18.64 -1.44 -2.10
N ALA A 86 18.78 -2.75 -2.34
CA ALA A 86 18.11 -3.42 -3.46
C ALA A 86 16.58 -3.42 -3.33
N ILE A 87 16.05 -3.57 -2.11
CA ILE A 87 14.61 -3.49 -1.85
C ILE A 87 14.08 -2.09 -2.15
N PHE A 88 14.75 -1.04 -1.68
CA PHE A 88 14.35 0.34 -1.96
C PHE A 88 14.38 0.65 -3.47
N TRP A 89 15.42 0.20 -4.16
CA TRP A 89 15.52 0.35 -5.61
C TRP A 89 14.37 -0.36 -6.34
N GLY A 90 14.06 -1.59 -5.94
CA GLY A 90 12.92 -2.35 -6.49
C GLY A 90 11.57 -1.66 -6.25
N LEU A 91 11.36 -1.04 -5.09
CA LEU A 91 10.16 -0.25 -4.79
C LEU A 91 10.07 1.01 -5.66
N GLN A 92 11.17 1.73 -5.87
CA GLN A 92 11.19 2.88 -6.77
C GLN A 92 10.87 2.49 -8.22
N ASP A 93 11.48 1.41 -8.72
CA ASP A 93 11.19 0.89 -10.06
C ASP A 93 9.72 0.47 -10.20
N HIS A 94 9.15 -0.15 -9.17
CA HIS A 94 7.73 -0.48 -9.14
C HIS A 94 6.85 0.77 -9.27
N LEU A 95 7.13 1.84 -8.52
CA LEU A 95 6.37 3.09 -8.64
C LEU A 95 6.52 3.75 -10.03
N LYS A 96 7.71 3.70 -10.62
CA LYS A 96 7.92 4.20 -12.00
C LYS A 96 7.09 3.41 -13.02
N LYS A 97 7.02 2.09 -12.87
CA LYS A 97 6.17 1.22 -13.70
C LYS A 97 4.69 1.56 -13.53
N VAL A 98 4.25 1.78 -12.29
CA VAL A 98 2.88 2.21 -11.99
C VAL A 98 2.56 3.53 -12.68
N LEU A 99 3.41 4.56 -12.53
CA LEU A 99 3.23 5.87 -13.18
C LEU A 99 3.11 5.79 -14.69
N ARG A 100 3.85 4.88 -15.33
CA ARG A 100 3.79 4.64 -16.79
C ARG A 100 2.54 3.89 -17.23
N SER A 101 1.98 3.05 -16.36
CA SER A 101 0.77 2.26 -16.66
C SER A 101 -0.53 2.96 -16.23
N LEU A 102 -0.45 4.18 -15.69
CA LEU A 102 -1.62 4.94 -15.23
C LEU A 102 -2.47 5.34 -16.45
N PRO A 103 -3.79 5.07 -16.45
CA PRO A 103 -4.67 5.53 -17.51
C PRO A 103 -4.83 7.06 -17.48
N ASP A 104 -5.02 7.67 -18.66
CA ASP A 104 -5.07 9.14 -18.81
C ASP A 104 -6.25 9.79 -18.09
N GLY A 105 -7.33 9.05 -17.84
CA GLY A 105 -8.52 9.51 -17.11
C GLY A 105 -8.49 9.30 -15.59
N ILE A 106 -7.34 8.94 -15.00
CA ILE A 106 -7.28 8.67 -13.56
C ILE A 106 -7.35 9.97 -12.73
N SER A 107 -7.94 9.87 -11.54
CA SER A 107 -8.04 11.00 -10.61
C SER A 107 -6.66 11.64 -10.37
N PRO A 108 -6.52 12.98 -10.50
CA PRO A 108 -5.27 13.68 -10.25
C PRO A 108 -4.68 13.35 -8.88
N ARG A 109 -5.53 13.18 -7.86
CA ARG A 109 -5.10 12.84 -6.50
C ARG A 109 -4.38 11.50 -6.42
N LEU A 110 -4.78 10.50 -7.22
CA LEU A 110 -4.09 9.21 -7.25
C LEU A 110 -2.73 9.33 -7.92
N ARG A 111 -2.65 10.10 -9.01
CA ARG A 111 -1.38 10.39 -9.68
C ARG A 111 -0.41 11.10 -8.73
N ASP A 112 -0.87 12.16 -8.08
CA ASP A 112 -0.09 12.94 -7.11
C ASP A 112 0.36 12.07 -5.93
N GLY A 113 -0.49 11.16 -5.46
CA GLY A 113 -0.15 10.21 -4.40
C GLY A 113 1.01 9.28 -4.78
N VAL A 114 1.03 8.77 -6.02
CA VAL A 114 2.14 7.93 -6.52
C VAL A 114 3.42 8.73 -6.71
N ILE A 115 3.31 9.97 -7.20
CA ILE A 115 4.46 10.88 -7.34
C ILE A 115 5.06 11.18 -5.96
N ALA A 116 4.23 11.57 -4.99
CA ALA A 116 4.66 11.84 -3.63
C ALA A 116 5.31 10.61 -2.98
N ALA A 117 4.76 9.41 -3.21
CA ALA A 117 5.37 8.15 -2.74
C ALA A 117 6.76 7.93 -3.37
N HIS A 118 6.91 8.21 -4.66
CA HIS A 118 8.18 8.07 -5.37
C HIS A 118 9.22 9.08 -4.87
N GLU A 119 8.84 10.35 -4.73
CA GLU A 119 9.69 11.40 -4.16
C GLU A 119 10.14 11.05 -2.74
N LYS A 120 9.21 10.55 -1.91
CA LYS A 120 9.55 10.17 -0.54
C LYS A 120 10.52 9.00 -0.47
N LEU A 121 10.36 7.99 -1.32
CA LEU A 121 11.34 6.90 -1.44
C LEU A 121 12.69 7.39 -1.96
N SER A 122 12.70 8.35 -2.88
CA SER A 122 13.94 8.96 -3.39
C SER A 122 14.69 9.70 -2.29
N GLU A 123 13.98 10.43 -1.43
CA GLU A 123 14.57 11.11 -0.26
C GLU A 123 15.24 10.11 0.69
N TYR A 124 14.57 8.99 1.01
CA TYR A 124 15.14 7.96 1.87
C TYR A 124 16.34 7.27 1.24
N TYR A 125 16.28 7.01 -0.07
CA TYR A 125 17.38 6.39 -0.81
C TYR A 125 18.62 7.27 -0.79
N TYR A 126 18.47 8.58 -1.03
CA TYR A 126 19.58 9.54 -0.97
C TYR A 126 20.24 9.57 0.42
N LYS A 127 19.44 9.61 1.49
CA LYS A 127 19.95 9.53 2.87
C LYS A 127 20.67 8.22 3.18
N TYR A 128 20.26 7.13 2.54
CA TYR A 128 20.92 5.84 2.68
C TYR A 128 22.29 5.82 2.01
N ASP A 129 22.41 6.51 0.87
CA ASP A 129 23.64 6.61 0.07
C ASP A 129 24.73 7.45 0.76
N GLU A 130 24.35 8.44 1.57
CA GLU A 130 25.29 9.24 2.38
C GLU A 130 26.03 8.41 3.45
N SER A 131 25.53 7.21 3.78
CA SER A 131 26.10 6.36 4.82
C SER A 131 26.93 5.22 4.22
N PRO A 132 28.22 5.04 4.57
CA PRO A 132 29.03 3.94 4.04
C PRO A 132 28.63 2.57 4.62
N LEU A 133 27.77 2.53 5.65
CA LEU A 133 27.48 1.31 6.41
C LEU A 133 26.94 0.16 5.56
N TYR A 134 26.16 0.46 4.52
CA TYR A 134 25.58 -0.58 3.66
C TYR A 134 26.64 -1.24 2.75
N THR A 135 27.65 -0.48 2.32
CA THR A 135 28.77 -1.01 1.54
C THR A 135 29.67 -1.92 2.36
N TRP A 136 29.82 -1.62 3.65
CA TRP A 136 30.64 -2.42 4.57
C TRP A 136 29.93 -3.67 5.12
N ALA A 137 28.62 -3.77 4.92
CA ALA A 137 27.81 -4.91 5.32
C ALA A 137 27.60 -5.95 4.20
N ALA A 138 28.14 -5.70 3.00
CA ALA A 138 28.15 -6.62 1.87
C ALA A 138 29.42 -7.50 1.91
#